data_AF-A0AA46ZAM3-F1
#
_entry.id   AF-A0AA46ZAM3-F1
#
_cell.length_a   1.000
_cell.length_b   1.000
_cell.length_c   1.000
_cell.angle_alpha   90.00
_cell.angle_beta   90.00
_cell.angle_gamma   90.00
#
_symmetry.space_group_name_H-M   'P 1'
#
loop_
_entity.id
_entity.type
_entity.pdbx_description
1 polymer ?
#
loop_
_entity_poly.entity_id
_entity_poly.type
_entity_poly.pdbx_seq_one_letter_code
_entity_poly.pdbx_strand_id
1 'polypeptide(L)'
;MLTAVFRDQEGFIAIGTLLVIATAAVAYRMARRRTSRPGTYALWITSAASVAILTTWTTGNVSESAVCLVNKDVLEPFRGAQGLLNMGMFVPFGLIGTVATRRPALVAGLGLLLSAGVETVQGSASVVGRLCDTSDLVANASGVAMGVVLGLALNRFDKETGKQLTARTARTLTLAACVTAIAITATWVFRITPHVVEYTVSETHASSEQEASVKSAVRKEFGGHYSVTSVQFTRGEGDSGTVTAALAADGRDGAGSAELAWPDTDQLSVSLVPTSVEEGFTFKVPDAPQPARTEDQAREVAEAYAERYAPWATEGTQLTVDPLDESEDAGWQASWRRWQGDVLLPMRLDIRMERNGSLTSVFRRNIADPDLPPMRTTIGRAWKIFEDHFNGSVQGGERAEPVLLAQERDGNWRVHWILSVQTEREHYGAIVDATTGELHSPEQVALRS
;
A
#
# COMPACT_ATOMS: atom_id res chain seq x y z
N MET A 1 0.57 -17.57 -12.11
CA MET A 1 -0.19 -16.31 -12.16
C MET A 1 -1.68 -16.56 -12.44
N LEU A 2 -2.07 -17.16 -13.58
CA LEU A 2 -3.49 -17.50 -13.87
C LEU A 2 -4.11 -18.44 -12.82
N THR A 3 -3.36 -19.42 -12.32
CA THR A 3 -3.82 -20.35 -11.26
C THR A 3 -4.08 -19.70 -9.91
N ALA A 4 -3.47 -18.53 -9.63
CA ALA A 4 -3.71 -17.77 -8.40
C ALA A 4 -4.94 -16.86 -8.52
N VAL A 5 -5.22 -16.37 -9.74
CA VAL A 5 -6.38 -15.49 -10.02
C VAL A 5 -7.69 -16.28 -10.14
N PHE A 6 -7.63 -17.52 -10.63
CA PHE A 6 -8.82 -18.32 -10.93
C PHE A 6 -9.08 -19.50 -9.99
N ARG A 7 -8.26 -19.68 -8.94
CA ARG A 7 -8.53 -20.68 -7.90
C ARG A 7 -9.89 -20.34 -7.25
N ASP A 8 -10.78 -21.32 -7.18
CA ASP A 8 -12.12 -21.19 -6.59
C ASP A 8 -13.08 -20.20 -7.30
N GLN A 9 -12.77 -19.78 -8.53
CA GLN A 9 -13.60 -18.87 -9.35
C GLN A 9 -14.19 -19.56 -10.61
N GLU A 10 -14.27 -20.89 -10.62
CA GLU A 10 -14.73 -21.68 -11.78
C GLU A 10 -16.17 -21.33 -12.19
N GLY A 11 -17.04 -21.09 -11.20
CA GLY A 11 -18.42 -20.65 -11.42
C GLY A 11 -18.51 -19.30 -12.12
N PHE A 12 -17.60 -18.37 -11.80
CA PHE A 12 -17.52 -17.07 -12.47
C PHE A 12 -17.14 -17.23 -13.95
N ILE A 13 -16.10 -18.02 -14.23
CA ILE A 13 -15.66 -18.26 -15.62
C ILE A 13 -16.81 -18.87 -16.42
N ALA A 14 -17.51 -19.85 -15.86
CA ALA A 14 -18.64 -20.51 -16.52
C ALA A 14 -19.79 -19.53 -16.81
N ILE A 15 -20.28 -18.80 -15.80
CA ILE A 15 -21.39 -17.84 -15.94
C ILE A 15 -21.00 -16.69 -16.87
N GLY A 16 -19.82 -16.11 -16.68
CA GLY A 16 -19.30 -15.04 -17.52
C GLY A 16 -19.20 -15.47 -18.99
N THR A 17 -18.67 -16.67 -19.25
CA THR A 17 -18.61 -17.24 -20.61
C THR A 17 -19.99 -17.43 -21.21
N LEU A 18 -20.95 -17.95 -20.45
CA LEU A 18 -22.33 -18.13 -20.91
C LEU A 18 -23.00 -16.80 -21.25
N LEU A 19 -22.82 -15.77 -20.41
CA LEU A 19 -23.35 -14.42 -20.65
C LEU A 19 -22.73 -13.77 -21.88
N VAL A 20 -21.42 -13.94 -22.08
CA VAL A 20 -20.69 -13.46 -23.27
C VAL A 20 -21.20 -14.15 -24.54
N ILE A 21 -21.41 -15.47 -24.52
CA ILE A 21 -21.98 -16.24 -25.63
C ILE A 21 -23.42 -15.81 -25.92
N ALA A 22 -24.27 -15.68 -24.89
CA ALA A 22 -25.64 -15.23 -25.04
C ALA A 22 -25.70 -13.83 -25.65
N THR A 23 -24.85 -12.92 -25.18
CA THR A 23 -24.71 -11.55 -25.72
C THR A 23 -24.29 -11.59 -27.18
N ALA A 24 -23.30 -12.41 -27.55
CA ALA A 24 -22.87 -12.59 -28.93
C ALA A 24 -24.01 -13.07 -29.84
N ALA A 25 -24.77 -14.08 -29.39
CA ALA A 25 -25.88 -14.65 -30.14
C ALA A 25 -27.02 -13.64 -30.37
N VAL A 26 -27.40 -12.89 -29.32
CA VAL A 26 -28.42 -11.83 -29.42
C VAL A 26 -27.95 -10.71 -30.34
N ALA A 27 -26.72 -10.22 -30.14
CA ALA A 27 -26.13 -9.16 -30.96
C ALA A 27 -26.07 -9.57 -32.44
N TYR A 28 -25.62 -10.79 -32.73
CA TYR A 28 -25.59 -11.34 -34.09
C TYR A 28 -27.01 -11.41 -34.70
N ARG A 29 -27.99 -11.92 -33.95
CA ARG A 29 -29.39 -12.06 -34.41
C ARG A 29 -30.06 -10.71 -34.67
N MET A 30 -29.72 -9.68 -33.89
CA MET A 30 -30.20 -8.32 -34.12
C MET A 30 -29.49 -7.67 -35.32
N ALA A 31 -28.17 -7.85 -35.41
CA ALA A 31 -27.35 -7.28 -36.47
C ALA A 31 -27.68 -7.89 -37.85
N ARG A 32 -27.93 -9.20 -37.96
CA ARG A 32 -28.24 -9.86 -39.24
C ARG A 32 -29.46 -9.29 -39.97
N ARG A 33 -30.35 -8.60 -39.24
CA ARG A 33 -31.55 -7.96 -39.80
C ARG A 33 -31.28 -6.54 -40.32
N ARG A 34 -30.14 -5.93 -39.97
CA ARG A 34 -29.89 -4.49 -40.14
C ARG A 34 -28.54 -4.14 -40.75
N THR A 35 -27.59 -5.08 -40.80
CA THR A 35 -26.23 -4.85 -41.32
C THR A 35 -25.76 -6.01 -42.18
N SER A 36 -24.86 -5.73 -43.12
CA SER A 36 -24.17 -6.72 -43.95
C SER A 36 -23.03 -7.44 -43.21
N ARG A 37 -22.63 -6.96 -42.03
CA ARG A 37 -21.51 -7.52 -41.23
C ARG A 37 -21.95 -7.91 -39.82
N PRO A 38 -22.92 -8.81 -39.64
CA PRO A 38 -23.47 -9.13 -38.32
C PRO A 38 -22.44 -9.70 -37.35
N GLY A 39 -21.44 -10.44 -37.85
CA GLY A 39 -20.35 -11.00 -37.04
C GLY A 39 -19.49 -9.91 -36.38
N THR A 40 -19.10 -8.87 -37.11
CA THR A 40 -18.25 -7.79 -36.57
C THR A 40 -18.97 -6.99 -35.48
N TYR A 41 -20.27 -6.71 -35.65
CA TYR A 41 -21.06 -6.05 -34.61
C TYR A 41 -21.27 -6.93 -33.39
N ALA A 42 -21.48 -8.24 -33.58
CA ALA A 42 -21.57 -9.19 -32.48
C ALA A 42 -20.27 -9.19 -31.68
N LEU A 43 -19.12 -9.36 -32.34
CA LEU A 43 -17.81 -9.34 -31.69
C LEU A 43 -17.52 -8.03 -30.96
N TRP A 44 -17.92 -6.88 -31.51
CA TRP A 44 -17.75 -5.60 -30.83
C TRP A 44 -18.58 -5.52 -29.54
N ILE A 45 -19.88 -5.86 -29.61
CA ILE A 45 -20.75 -5.85 -28.43
C ILE A 45 -20.27 -6.86 -27.39
N THR A 46 -19.83 -8.04 -27.84
CA THR A 46 -19.25 -9.07 -26.98
C THR A 46 -17.98 -8.58 -26.30
N SER A 47 -17.08 -7.87 -26.99
CA SER A 47 -15.89 -7.29 -26.35
C SER A 47 -16.23 -6.30 -25.23
N ALA A 48 -17.26 -5.45 -25.44
CA ALA A 48 -17.73 -4.53 -24.42
C ALA A 48 -18.32 -5.26 -23.20
N ALA A 49 -19.11 -6.30 -23.45
CA ALA A 49 -19.72 -7.11 -22.40
C ALA A 49 -18.68 -7.91 -21.61
N SER A 50 -17.69 -8.50 -22.30
CA SER A 50 -16.58 -9.20 -21.65
C SER A 50 -15.83 -8.29 -20.71
N VAL A 51 -15.47 -7.07 -21.14
CA VAL A 51 -14.82 -6.08 -20.28
C VAL A 51 -15.70 -5.77 -19.07
N ALA A 52 -16.95 -5.36 -19.28
CA ALA A 52 -17.85 -5.02 -18.18
C ALA A 52 -17.97 -6.15 -17.15
N ILE A 53 -18.22 -7.39 -17.60
CA ILE A 53 -18.36 -8.56 -16.73
C ILE A 53 -17.06 -8.84 -15.95
N LEU A 54 -15.90 -8.80 -16.63
CA LEU A 54 -14.61 -9.07 -16.00
C LEU A 54 -14.26 -8.01 -14.95
N THR A 55 -14.63 -6.76 -15.20
CA THR A 55 -14.26 -5.64 -14.33
C THR A 55 -15.23 -5.42 -13.16
N THR A 56 -16.52 -5.72 -13.34
CA THR A 56 -17.53 -5.48 -12.28
C THR A 56 -17.79 -6.69 -11.38
N TRP A 57 -17.04 -7.79 -11.56
CA TRP A 57 -17.21 -8.97 -10.72
C TRP A 57 -16.57 -8.80 -9.33
N THR A 58 -17.24 -9.34 -8.32
CA THR A 58 -16.94 -9.12 -6.91
C THR A 58 -16.25 -10.34 -6.31
N THR A 59 -15.04 -10.19 -5.78
CA THR A 59 -14.31 -11.31 -5.14
C THR A 59 -14.41 -11.36 -3.62
N GLY A 60 -15.26 -10.52 -3.01
CA GLY A 60 -15.58 -10.58 -1.58
C GLY A 60 -15.02 -9.40 -0.77
N ASN A 61 -15.72 -9.14 0.33
CA ASN A 61 -15.68 -7.99 1.24
C ASN A 61 -16.37 -6.73 0.71
N VAL A 62 -17.52 -6.45 1.33
CA VAL A 62 -18.28 -5.21 1.14
C VAL A 62 -17.48 -4.10 1.80
N SER A 63 -16.95 -3.17 1.02
CA SER A 63 -16.30 -1.98 1.57
C SER A 63 -17.33 -0.86 1.72
N GLU A 64 -17.40 -0.24 2.91
CA GLU A 64 -18.37 0.83 3.21
C GLU A 64 -17.99 2.20 2.61
N SER A 65 -16.83 2.34 1.96
CA SER A 65 -16.33 3.64 1.53
C SER A 65 -16.48 3.86 0.02
N ALA A 66 -17.32 4.84 -0.37
CA ALA A 66 -17.43 5.35 -1.74
C ALA A 66 -16.27 6.32 -2.09
N VAL A 67 -15.05 5.79 -2.04
CA VAL A 67 -13.80 6.54 -2.26
C VAL A 67 -13.18 6.11 -3.59
N CYS A 68 -12.78 7.08 -4.39
CA CYS A 68 -12.00 6.86 -5.61
C CYS A 68 -10.64 7.55 -5.48
N LEU A 69 -9.59 6.85 -5.92
CA LEU A 69 -8.23 7.38 -5.93
C LEU A 69 -7.94 8.12 -7.24
N VAL A 70 -7.45 9.35 -7.10
CA VAL A 70 -7.00 10.18 -8.20
C VAL A 70 -5.47 10.20 -8.18
N ASN A 71 -4.88 9.49 -9.12
CA ASN A 71 -3.45 9.34 -9.28
C ASN A 71 -2.85 10.53 -10.05
N LYS A 72 -1.80 11.14 -9.50
CA LYS A 72 -1.05 12.20 -10.20
C LYS A 72 -0.09 11.63 -11.25
N ASP A 73 0.45 10.42 -11.08
CA ASP A 73 1.34 9.79 -12.06
C ASP A 73 0.55 9.08 -13.16
N VAL A 74 0.20 9.84 -14.20
CA VAL A 74 -0.51 9.33 -15.39
C VAL A 74 0.24 8.24 -16.16
N LEU A 75 1.54 8.03 -15.89
CA LEU A 75 2.35 6.99 -16.54
C LEU A 75 2.45 5.70 -15.71
N GLU A 76 2.05 5.73 -14.44
CA GLU A 76 2.01 4.56 -13.56
C GLU A 76 1.36 3.32 -14.20
N PRO A 77 0.20 3.42 -14.89
CA PRO A 77 -0.48 2.24 -15.43
C PRO A 77 0.35 1.46 -16.46
N PHE A 78 1.32 2.11 -17.12
CA PHE A 78 2.13 1.47 -18.15
C PHE A 78 3.36 0.73 -17.59
N ARG A 79 3.65 0.89 -16.30
CA ARG A 79 4.77 0.23 -15.62
C ARG A 79 4.36 -1.07 -14.93
N GLY A 80 3.08 -1.21 -14.58
CA GLY A 80 2.52 -2.38 -13.93
C GLY A 80 1.90 -3.39 -14.89
N ALA A 81 1.97 -4.68 -14.55
CA ALA A 81 1.31 -5.73 -15.33
C ALA A 81 -0.22 -5.54 -15.38
N GLN A 82 -0.84 -5.04 -14.29
CA GLN A 82 -2.28 -4.79 -14.23
C GLN A 82 -2.73 -3.74 -15.26
N GLY A 83 -2.08 -2.58 -15.31
CA GLY A 83 -2.45 -1.54 -16.27
C GLY A 83 -2.21 -1.95 -17.73
N LEU A 84 -1.16 -2.73 -18.01
CA LEU A 84 -0.95 -3.31 -19.35
C LEU A 84 -2.04 -4.32 -19.74
N LEU A 85 -2.54 -5.13 -18.81
CA LEU A 85 -3.66 -6.05 -19.06
C LEU A 85 -4.96 -5.27 -19.30
N ASN A 86 -5.23 -4.24 -18.49
CA ASN A 86 -6.38 -3.34 -18.65
C ASN A 86 -6.37 -2.65 -20.02
N MET A 87 -5.21 -2.09 -20.40
CA MET A 87 -4.98 -1.55 -21.74
C MET A 87 -5.27 -2.61 -22.82
N GLY A 88 -4.71 -3.82 -22.68
CA GLY A 88 -4.90 -4.93 -23.62
C GLY A 88 -6.36 -5.35 -23.81
N MET A 89 -7.15 -5.40 -22.74
CA MET A 89 -8.57 -5.79 -22.78
C MET A 89 -9.46 -4.83 -23.57
N PHE A 90 -9.09 -3.54 -23.64
CA PHE A 90 -9.85 -2.52 -24.39
C PHE A 90 -9.44 -2.40 -25.86
N VAL A 91 -8.30 -2.97 -26.28
CA VAL A 91 -7.86 -2.95 -27.68
C VAL A 91 -8.89 -3.59 -28.63
N PRO A 92 -9.45 -4.79 -28.36
CA PRO A 92 -10.46 -5.39 -29.21
C PRO A 92 -11.70 -4.52 -29.37
N PHE A 93 -12.12 -3.81 -28.31
CA PHE A 93 -13.27 -2.90 -28.38
C PHE A 93 -13.02 -1.76 -29.37
N GLY A 94 -11.88 -1.07 -29.25
CA GLY A 94 -11.50 0.02 -30.15
C GLY A 94 -11.33 -0.45 -31.60
N LEU A 95 -10.67 -1.60 -31.78
CA LEU A 95 -10.37 -2.21 -33.07
C LEU A 95 -11.64 -2.63 -33.80
N ILE A 96 -12.41 -3.54 -33.20
CA ILE A 96 -13.58 -4.16 -33.83
C ILE A 96 -14.69 -3.13 -33.98
N GLY A 97 -14.85 -2.22 -33.01
CA GLY A 97 -15.79 -1.11 -33.11
C GLY A 97 -15.48 -0.18 -34.28
N THR A 98 -14.20 0.14 -34.49
CA THR A 98 -13.79 1.01 -35.61
C THR A 98 -14.00 0.33 -36.96
N VAL A 99 -13.71 -0.97 -37.06
CA VAL A 99 -13.99 -1.77 -38.27
C VAL A 99 -15.49 -1.91 -38.53
N ALA A 100 -16.30 -2.13 -37.48
CA ALA A 100 -17.75 -2.30 -37.60
C ALA A 100 -18.47 -1.00 -37.99
N THR A 101 -18.12 0.10 -37.35
CA THR A 101 -18.86 1.37 -37.44
C THR A 101 -18.29 2.35 -38.46
N ARG A 102 -16.98 2.24 -38.75
CA ARG A 102 -16.18 3.23 -39.49
C ARG A 102 -16.28 4.65 -38.93
N ARG A 103 -16.54 4.79 -37.62
CA ARG A 103 -16.65 6.07 -36.90
C ARG A 103 -15.69 6.10 -35.70
N PRO A 104 -14.40 6.40 -35.91
CA PRO A 104 -13.38 6.32 -34.86
C PRO A 104 -13.72 7.19 -33.63
N ALA A 105 -14.21 8.41 -33.83
CA ALA A 105 -14.57 9.32 -32.74
C ALA A 105 -15.73 8.79 -31.88
N LEU A 106 -16.72 8.14 -32.50
CA LEU A 106 -17.83 7.51 -31.77
C LEU A 106 -17.32 6.34 -30.92
N VAL A 107 -16.45 5.50 -31.48
CA VAL A 107 -15.89 4.34 -30.78
C VAL A 107 -15.00 4.78 -29.63
N ALA A 108 -14.15 5.79 -29.84
CA ALA A 108 -13.32 6.37 -28.79
C ALA A 108 -14.17 6.92 -27.62
N GLY A 109 -15.21 7.70 -27.93
CA GLY A 109 -16.12 8.23 -26.90
C GLY A 109 -16.88 7.15 -26.15
N LEU A 110 -17.39 6.12 -26.84
CA LEU A 110 -18.06 4.98 -26.20
C LEU A 110 -17.11 4.16 -25.33
N GLY A 111 -15.85 4.00 -25.75
CA GLY A 111 -14.84 3.27 -24.97
C GLY A 111 -14.43 4.01 -23.70
N LEU A 112 -14.25 5.33 -23.80
CA LEU A 112 -13.99 6.18 -22.63
C LEU A 112 -15.16 6.13 -21.64
N LEU A 113 -16.39 6.22 -22.13
CA LEU A 113 -17.58 6.12 -21.28
C LEU A 113 -17.77 4.73 -20.67
N LEU A 114 -17.41 3.66 -21.40
CA LEU A 114 -17.41 2.31 -20.86
C LEU A 114 -16.43 2.20 -19.70
N SER A 115 -15.19 2.69 -19.87
CA SER A 115 -14.20 2.69 -18.79
C SER A 115 -14.64 3.54 -17.61
N ALA A 116 -15.08 4.77 -17.84
CA ALA A 116 -15.57 5.65 -16.76
C ALA A 116 -16.78 5.06 -16.04
N GLY A 117 -17.67 4.37 -16.77
CA GLY A 117 -18.81 3.66 -16.19
C GLY A 117 -18.39 2.50 -15.30
N VAL A 118 -17.40 1.70 -15.73
CA VAL A 118 -16.82 0.61 -14.93
C VAL A 118 -16.23 1.14 -13.63
N GLU A 119 -15.36 2.15 -13.70
CA GLU A 119 -14.76 2.77 -12.50
C GLU A 119 -15.83 3.34 -11.58
N THR A 120 -16.85 4.01 -12.14
CA THR A 120 -17.94 4.58 -11.35
C THR A 120 -18.75 3.48 -10.65
N VAL A 121 -19.00 2.35 -11.32
CA VAL A 121 -19.69 1.21 -10.70
C VAL A 121 -18.82 0.61 -9.60
N GLN A 122 -17.52 0.44 -9.80
CA GLN A 122 -16.60 -0.07 -8.78
C GLN A 122 -16.55 0.86 -7.56
N GLY A 123 -16.43 2.18 -7.77
CA GLY A 123 -16.36 3.16 -6.67
C GLY A 123 -17.70 3.42 -5.97
N SER A 124 -18.84 3.09 -6.58
CA SER A 124 -20.17 3.32 -5.99
C SER A 124 -20.86 2.07 -5.45
N ALA A 125 -20.53 0.89 -5.97
CA ALA A 125 -21.09 -0.36 -5.50
C ALA A 125 -20.21 -0.94 -4.40
N SER A 126 -20.66 -0.83 -3.16
CA SER A 126 -20.01 -1.42 -1.98
C SER A 126 -19.74 -2.92 -2.11
N VAL A 127 -20.42 -3.61 -3.03
CA VAL A 127 -20.30 -5.05 -3.29
C VAL A 127 -19.04 -5.39 -4.08
N VAL A 128 -18.51 -4.47 -4.89
CA VAL A 128 -17.29 -4.68 -5.68
C VAL A 128 -16.13 -4.22 -4.81
N GLY A 129 -15.45 -5.14 -4.10
CA GLY A 129 -14.33 -4.84 -3.20
C GLY A 129 -13.07 -4.27 -3.87
N ARG A 130 -13.21 -3.40 -4.87
CA ARG A 130 -12.15 -2.67 -5.57
C ARG A 130 -12.43 -1.18 -5.49
N LEU A 131 -11.45 -0.41 -5.03
CA LEU A 131 -11.48 1.04 -5.11
C LEU A 131 -11.36 1.46 -6.58
N CYS A 132 -12.11 2.49 -6.99
CA CYS A 132 -11.94 3.01 -8.34
C CYS A 132 -10.65 3.83 -8.42
N ASP A 133 -9.96 3.70 -9.56
CA ASP A 133 -8.62 4.23 -9.77
C ASP A 133 -8.52 4.90 -11.15
N THR A 134 -8.19 6.19 -11.15
CA THR A 134 -7.95 6.94 -12.40
C THR A 134 -6.84 6.33 -13.28
N SER A 135 -5.92 5.56 -12.72
CA SER A 135 -4.91 4.77 -13.43
C SER A 135 -5.53 3.75 -14.37
N ASP A 136 -6.59 3.07 -13.93
CA ASP A 136 -7.31 2.09 -14.73
C ASP A 136 -8.09 2.78 -15.86
N LEU A 137 -8.68 3.96 -15.60
CA LEU A 137 -9.26 4.80 -16.64
C LEU A 137 -8.25 5.19 -17.73
N VAL A 138 -7.04 5.59 -17.35
CA VAL A 138 -5.97 5.97 -18.30
C VAL A 138 -5.51 4.76 -19.13
N ALA A 139 -5.29 3.61 -18.49
CA ALA A 139 -4.90 2.37 -19.17
C ALA A 139 -5.96 1.93 -20.20
N ASN A 140 -7.22 1.86 -19.77
CA ASN A 140 -8.34 1.46 -20.61
C ASN A 140 -8.54 2.42 -21.79
N ALA A 141 -8.52 3.74 -21.55
CA ALA A 141 -8.64 4.74 -22.60
C ALA A 141 -7.50 4.63 -23.63
N SER A 142 -6.28 4.33 -23.19
CA SER A 142 -5.12 4.09 -24.05
C SER A 142 -5.30 2.82 -24.89
N GLY A 143 -5.87 1.77 -24.32
CA GLY A 143 -6.26 0.55 -25.01
C GLY A 143 -7.28 0.82 -26.13
N VAL A 144 -8.33 1.59 -25.83
CA VAL A 144 -9.32 2.04 -26.82
C VAL A 144 -8.65 2.81 -27.95
N ALA A 145 -7.80 3.79 -27.61
CA ALA A 145 -7.11 4.61 -28.60
C ALA A 145 -6.23 3.76 -29.54
N MET A 146 -5.45 2.83 -28.97
CA MET A 146 -4.63 1.90 -29.74
C MET A 146 -5.49 1.01 -30.66
N GLY A 147 -6.60 0.47 -30.14
CA GLY A 147 -7.56 -0.29 -30.93
C GLY A 147 -8.13 0.52 -32.09
N VAL A 148 -8.53 1.78 -31.86
CA VAL A 148 -9.07 2.68 -32.90
C VAL A 148 -8.04 2.91 -34.01
N VAL A 149 -6.77 3.17 -33.66
CA VAL A 149 -5.69 3.35 -34.64
C VAL A 149 -5.51 2.10 -35.50
N LEU A 150 -5.47 0.92 -34.88
CA LEU A 150 -5.38 -0.35 -35.60
C LEU A 150 -6.60 -0.58 -36.51
N GLY A 151 -7.80 -0.25 -36.03
CA GLY A 151 -9.02 -0.36 -36.83
C GLY A 151 -9.07 0.60 -38.02
N LEU A 152 -8.52 1.81 -37.86
CA LEU A 152 -8.34 2.74 -38.98
C LEU A 152 -7.36 2.19 -40.02
N ALA A 153 -6.26 1.59 -39.58
CA ALA A 153 -5.29 0.95 -40.48
C ALA A 153 -5.95 -0.20 -41.26
N LEU A 154 -6.68 -1.11 -40.60
CA LEU A 154 -7.39 -2.20 -41.26
C LEU A 154 -8.44 -1.70 -42.26
N ASN A 155 -9.21 -0.67 -41.90
CA ASN A 155 -10.20 -0.08 -42.78
C ASN A 155 -9.60 0.51 -44.07
N ARG A 156 -8.31 0.89 -44.09
CA ARG A 156 -7.64 1.35 -45.33
C ARG A 156 -7.42 0.23 -46.34
N PHE A 157 -7.27 -1.01 -45.87
CA PHE A 157 -7.06 -2.17 -46.74
C PHE A 157 -8.36 -2.89 -47.11
N ASP A 158 -9.44 -2.63 -46.37
CA ASP A 158 -10.77 -3.17 -46.64
C ASP A 158 -11.47 -2.39 -47.78
N LYS A 159 -11.29 -2.88 -49.02
CA LYS A 159 -11.90 -2.32 -50.23
C LYS A 159 -13.41 -2.57 -50.33
N GLU A 160 -13.97 -3.46 -49.51
CA GLU A 160 -15.41 -3.68 -49.49
C GLU A 160 -16.11 -2.50 -48.81
N THR A 161 -16.97 -1.81 -49.54
CA THR A 161 -17.79 -0.69 -49.06
C THR A 161 -18.90 -1.21 -48.15
N GLY A 162 -18.55 -1.69 -46.95
CA GLY A 162 -19.50 -1.88 -45.87
C GLY A 162 -20.26 -0.58 -45.62
N LYS A 163 -21.60 -0.64 -45.61
CA LYS A 163 -22.44 0.53 -45.34
C LYS A 163 -22.09 1.09 -43.97
N GLN A 164 -21.76 2.38 -43.93
CA GLN A 164 -21.53 3.08 -42.66
C GLN A 164 -22.77 2.98 -41.78
N LEU A 165 -22.53 3.07 -40.47
CA LEU A 165 -23.58 3.12 -39.47
C LEU A 165 -24.56 4.26 -39.81
N THR A 166 -25.86 3.95 -39.89
CA THR A 166 -26.85 4.93 -40.33
C THR A 166 -26.86 6.15 -39.40
N ALA A 167 -27.13 7.34 -39.96
CA ALA A 167 -27.16 8.57 -39.16
C ALA A 167 -28.15 8.48 -37.98
N ARG A 168 -29.27 7.77 -38.17
CA ARG A 168 -30.27 7.54 -37.11
C ARG A 168 -29.67 6.72 -35.96
N THR A 169 -29.05 5.59 -36.24
CA THR A 169 -28.41 4.76 -35.20
C THR A 169 -27.28 5.50 -34.51
N ALA A 170 -26.47 6.25 -35.25
CA ALA A 170 -25.39 7.04 -34.67
C ALA A 170 -25.91 8.13 -33.73
N ARG A 171 -27.01 8.82 -34.10
CA ARG A 171 -27.68 9.78 -33.21
C ARG A 171 -28.21 9.13 -31.94
N THR A 172 -28.85 7.96 -32.05
CA THR A 172 -29.33 7.22 -30.88
C THR A 172 -28.19 6.82 -29.95
N LEU A 173 -27.08 6.32 -30.49
CA LEU A 173 -25.89 5.98 -29.69
C LEU A 173 -25.27 7.22 -29.03
N THR A 174 -25.23 8.34 -29.74
CA THR A 174 -24.71 9.60 -29.20
C THR A 174 -25.60 10.11 -28.06
N LEU A 175 -26.92 10.07 -28.22
CA LEU A 175 -27.86 10.43 -27.15
C LEU A 175 -27.71 9.52 -25.93
N ALA A 176 -27.61 8.21 -26.14
CA ALA A 176 -27.36 7.26 -25.06
C ALA A 176 -26.03 7.57 -24.34
N ALA A 177 -24.96 7.85 -25.10
CA ALA A 177 -23.67 8.25 -24.55
C ALA A 177 -23.75 9.52 -23.70
N CYS A 178 -24.49 10.55 -24.15
CA CYS A 178 -24.71 11.76 -23.36
C CYS A 178 -25.46 11.47 -22.05
N VAL A 179 -26.51 10.65 -22.10
CA VAL A 179 -27.26 10.26 -20.90
C VAL A 179 -26.37 9.50 -19.92
N THR A 180 -25.56 8.55 -20.40
CA THR A 180 -24.59 7.82 -19.59
C THR A 180 -23.55 8.75 -18.96
N ALA A 181 -23.02 9.71 -19.71
CA ALA A 181 -22.06 10.70 -19.20
C ALA A 181 -22.65 11.55 -18.07
N ILE A 182 -23.91 11.99 -18.23
CA ILE A 182 -24.63 12.74 -17.19
C ILE A 182 -24.82 11.89 -15.93
N ALA A 183 -25.21 10.61 -16.10
CA ALA A 183 -25.38 9.69 -14.97
C ALA A 183 -24.06 9.46 -14.21
N ILE A 184 -22.95 9.23 -14.94
CA ILE A 184 -21.61 9.10 -14.34
C ILE A 184 -21.25 10.37 -13.56
N THR A 185 -21.40 11.54 -14.18
CA THR A 185 -21.08 12.83 -13.56
C THR A 185 -21.90 13.06 -12.29
N ALA A 186 -23.21 12.77 -12.34
CA ALA A 186 -24.08 12.89 -11.17
C ALA A 186 -23.63 11.96 -10.05
N THR A 187 -23.31 10.70 -10.34
CA THR A 187 -22.78 9.77 -9.34
C THR A 187 -21.49 10.29 -8.71
N TRP A 188 -20.57 10.81 -9.51
CA TRP A 188 -19.33 11.39 -8.99
C TRP A 188 -19.58 12.58 -8.07
N VAL A 189 -20.48 13.50 -8.46
CA VAL A 189 -20.81 14.69 -7.67
C VAL A 189 -21.51 14.35 -6.35
N PHE A 190 -22.40 13.35 -6.34
CA PHE A 190 -23.27 13.09 -5.19
C PHE A 190 -22.85 11.91 -4.31
N ARG A 191 -22.00 11.00 -4.79
CA ARG A 191 -21.69 9.74 -4.09
C ARG A 191 -20.21 9.48 -3.90
N ILE A 192 -19.33 9.98 -4.78
CA ILE A 192 -17.92 9.63 -4.76
C ILE A 192 -17.12 10.74 -4.10
N THR A 193 -16.29 10.37 -3.13
CA THR A 193 -15.29 11.29 -2.55
C THR A 193 -13.93 11.02 -3.20
N PRO A 194 -13.40 11.95 -4.01
CA PRO A 194 -12.09 11.78 -4.63
C PRO A 194 -10.98 11.99 -3.59
N HIS A 195 -10.06 11.03 -3.50
CA HIS A 195 -8.82 11.17 -2.74
C HIS A 195 -7.64 11.25 -3.71
N VAL A 196 -6.96 12.40 -3.72
CA VAL A 196 -5.80 12.60 -4.59
C VAL A 196 -4.57 11.98 -3.93
N VAL A 197 -3.92 11.07 -4.64
CA VAL A 197 -2.69 10.39 -4.22
C VAL A 197 -1.61 10.60 -5.26
N GLU A 198 -0.34 10.52 -4.85
CA GLU A 198 0.77 10.65 -5.80
C GLU A 198 0.91 9.40 -6.69
N TYR A 199 0.60 8.23 -6.12
CA TYR A 199 0.63 6.92 -6.76
C TYR A 199 -0.49 6.04 -6.19
N THR A 200 -0.95 5.03 -6.93
CA THR A 200 -1.99 4.09 -6.45
C THR A 200 -1.44 2.72 -6.07
N VAL A 201 -0.25 2.40 -6.56
CA VAL A 201 0.55 1.25 -6.13
C VAL A 201 1.70 1.75 -5.26
N SER A 202 1.59 1.56 -3.95
CA SER A 202 2.66 1.91 -3.02
C SER A 202 3.85 0.96 -3.12
N GLU A 203 3.61 -0.32 -3.43
CA GLU A 203 4.64 -1.36 -3.55
C GLU A 203 5.20 -1.49 -4.97
N THR A 204 6.48 -1.19 -5.12
CA THR A 204 7.19 -1.29 -6.40
C THR A 204 8.40 -2.19 -6.29
N HIS A 205 8.94 -2.61 -7.44
CA HIS A 205 10.23 -3.31 -7.46
C HIS A 205 11.30 -2.35 -6.94
N ALA A 206 12.10 -2.81 -5.98
CA ALA A 206 13.21 -2.04 -5.47
C ALA A 206 14.26 -1.81 -6.58
N SER A 207 14.86 -0.62 -6.58
CA SER A 207 16.02 -0.33 -7.43
C SER A 207 17.24 -1.17 -7.01
N SER A 208 18.23 -1.29 -7.89
CA SER A 208 19.47 -2.01 -7.56
C SER A 208 20.23 -1.38 -6.39
N GLU A 209 20.09 -0.07 -6.19
CA GLU A 209 20.68 0.65 -5.05
C GLU A 209 19.99 0.30 -3.73
N GLN A 210 18.66 0.27 -3.73
CA GLN A 210 17.84 -0.15 -2.59
C GLN A 210 18.11 -1.61 -2.22
N GLU A 211 18.18 -2.49 -3.23
CA GLU A 211 18.48 -3.91 -3.06
C GLU A 211 19.90 -4.11 -2.46
N ALA A 212 20.90 -3.39 -2.96
CA ALA A 212 22.25 -3.44 -2.41
C ALA A 212 22.31 -2.91 -0.96
N SER A 213 21.56 -1.86 -0.66
CA SER A 213 21.52 -1.24 0.66
C SER A 213 20.92 -2.15 1.72
N VAL A 214 19.77 -2.78 1.45
CA VAL A 214 19.16 -3.73 2.40
C VAL A 214 19.99 -4.99 2.56
N LYS A 215 20.60 -5.51 1.50
CA LYS A 215 21.55 -6.64 1.58
C LYS A 215 22.75 -6.32 2.45
N SER A 216 23.31 -5.12 2.30
CA SER A 216 24.43 -4.65 3.12
C SER A 216 24.01 -4.50 4.59
N ALA A 217 22.84 -3.92 4.84
CA ALA A 217 22.30 -3.72 6.18
C ALA A 217 22.08 -5.05 6.92
N VAL A 218 21.38 -6.02 6.30
CA VAL A 218 21.15 -7.36 6.88
C VAL A 218 22.46 -8.09 7.13
N ARG A 219 23.42 -8.00 6.19
CA ARG A 219 24.73 -8.64 6.35
C ARG A 219 25.52 -8.07 7.53
N LYS A 220 25.42 -6.75 7.78
CA LYS A 220 26.06 -6.10 8.93
C LYS A 220 25.45 -6.57 10.25
N GLU A 221 24.12 -6.70 10.32
CA GLU A 221 23.44 -7.11 11.57
C GLU A 221 23.66 -8.56 11.98
N PHE A 222 23.83 -9.47 11.02
CA PHE A 222 23.86 -10.92 11.29
C PHE A 222 25.09 -11.63 10.73
N GLY A 223 26.12 -10.90 10.32
CA GLY A 223 27.37 -11.47 9.81
C GLY A 223 27.21 -12.33 8.54
N GLY A 224 26.10 -12.20 7.82
CA GLY A 224 25.79 -13.01 6.63
C GLY A 224 25.06 -14.34 6.89
N HIS A 225 24.52 -14.55 8.09
CA HIS A 225 23.70 -15.73 8.39
C HIS A 225 22.41 -15.80 7.56
N TYR A 226 21.83 -14.64 7.24
CA TYR A 226 20.65 -14.54 6.39
C TYR A 226 21.01 -14.04 4.99
N SER A 227 20.38 -14.63 3.98
CA SER A 227 20.39 -14.13 2.60
C SER A 227 19.05 -13.48 2.26
N VAL A 228 19.10 -12.47 1.38
CA VAL A 228 17.91 -11.75 0.91
C VAL A 228 17.44 -12.40 -0.40
N THR A 229 16.18 -12.83 -0.42
CA THR A 229 15.60 -13.58 -1.55
C THR A 229 14.74 -12.72 -2.47
N SER A 230 14.00 -11.77 -1.89
CA SER A 230 13.22 -10.77 -2.63
C SER A 230 13.30 -9.42 -1.94
N VAL A 231 13.18 -8.35 -2.72
CA VAL A 231 13.17 -6.97 -2.22
C VAL A 231 12.07 -6.18 -2.91
N GLN A 232 11.30 -5.47 -2.11
CA GLN A 232 10.23 -4.57 -2.52
C GLN A 232 10.46 -3.19 -1.91
N PHE A 233 9.92 -2.17 -2.54
CA PHE A 233 9.98 -0.81 -2.05
C PHE A 233 8.57 -0.24 -1.91
N THR A 234 8.22 0.13 -0.69
CA THR A 234 6.98 0.84 -0.37
C THR A 234 7.28 2.33 -0.33
N ARG A 235 6.71 3.08 -1.27
CA ARG A 235 6.88 4.55 -1.33
C ARG A 235 6.19 5.23 -0.16
N GLY A 236 6.89 6.15 0.48
CA GLY A 236 6.38 7.11 1.46
C GLY A 236 6.04 8.45 0.80
N GLU A 237 6.00 9.51 1.61
CA GLU A 237 5.82 10.88 1.12
C GLU A 237 7.12 11.41 0.51
N GLY A 238 7.05 12.02 -0.67
CA GLY A 238 8.22 12.48 -1.42
C GLY A 238 9.12 11.32 -1.88
N ASP A 239 10.43 11.44 -1.66
CA ASP A 239 11.42 10.42 -2.01
C ASP A 239 11.66 9.39 -0.87
N SER A 240 10.93 9.52 0.24
CA SER A 240 11.05 8.60 1.37
C SER A 240 10.32 7.28 1.11
N GLY A 241 10.63 6.25 1.90
CA GLY A 241 9.87 5.01 1.90
C GLY A 241 10.54 3.91 2.70
N THR A 242 10.06 2.68 2.51
CA THR A 242 10.56 1.50 3.20
C THR A 242 10.96 0.44 2.19
N VAL A 243 12.19 -0.03 2.28
CA VAL A 243 12.67 -1.19 1.51
C VAL A 243 12.44 -2.44 2.35
N THR A 244 11.53 -3.31 1.89
CA THR A 244 11.19 -4.56 2.56
C THR A 244 11.86 -5.74 1.85
N ALA A 245 12.53 -6.60 2.60
CA ALA A 245 13.26 -7.75 2.09
C ALA A 245 12.79 -9.04 2.77
N ALA A 246 12.59 -10.10 1.99
CA ALA A 246 12.37 -11.45 2.52
C ALA A 246 13.71 -12.14 2.79
N LEU A 247 13.77 -12.87 3.90
CA LEU A 247 15.00 -13.52 4.37
C LEU A 247 14.94 -15.04 4.20
N ALA A 248 16.11 -15.62 3.93
CA ALA A 248 16.36 -17.06 3.95
C ALA A 248 17.53 -17.38 4.89
N ALA A 249 17.48 -18.56 5.51
CA ALA A 249 18.54 -19.10 6.35
C ALA A 249 18.88 -20.52 5.88
N ASP A 250 20.17 -20.83 5.75
CA ASP A 250 20.66 -22.16 5.32
C ASP A 250 20.01 -22.67 4.01
N GLY A 251 19.70 -21.76 3.09
CA GLY A 251 19.08 -22.09 1.80
C GLY A 251 17.57 -22.39 1.87
N ARG A 252 16.92 -22.17 3.02
CA ARG A 252 15.46 -22.24 3.18
C ARG A 252 14.86 -20.84 3.20
N ASP A 253 13.87 -20.61 2.34
CA ASP A 253 13.10 -19.37 2.29
C ASP A 253 12.16 -19.26 3.51
N GLY A 254 11.80 -18.02 3.87
CA GLY A 254 10.81 -17.78 4.92
C GLY A 254 11.38 -17.62 6.32
N ALA A 255 12.68 -17.35 6.45
CA ALA A 255 13.32 -17.13 7.75
C ALA A 255 12.84 -15.86 8.46
N GLY A 256 12.26 -14.91 7.70
CA GLY A 256 11.76 -13.66 8.25
C GLY A 256 11.69 -12.55 7.19
N SER A 257 11.59 -11.31 7.68
CA SER A 257 11.64 -10.10 6.87
C SER A 257 12.54 -9.03 7.50
N ALA A 258 13.06 -8.14 6.65
CA ALA A 258 13.78 -6.95 7.05
C ALA A 258 13.17 -5.72 6.38
N GLU A 259 13.07 -4.61 7.11
CA GLU A 259 12.54 -3.33 6.67
C GLU A 259 13.58 -2.24 6.92
N LEU A 260 14.00 -1.56 5.85
CA LEU A 260 15.01 -0.50 5.90
C LEU A 260 14.37 0.83 5.50
N ALA A 261 14.52 1.86 6.33
CA ALA A 261 14.10 3.22 5.99
C ALA A 261 14.92 3.76 4.80
N TRP A 262 14.25 4.48 3.90
CA TRP A 262 14.83 5.03 2.69
C TRP A 262 14.49 6.52 2.56
N PRO A 263 15.42 7.37 2.09
CA PRO A 263 16.80 7.06 1.65
C PRO A 263 17.85 7.01 2.77
N ASP A 264 17.49 7.37 4.00
CA ASP A 264 18.48 7.62 5.06
C ASP A 264 19.19 6.36 5.56
N THR A 265 18.55 5.18 5.47
CA THR A 265 19.09 3.86 5.89
C THR A 265 19.52 3.75 7.36
N ASP A 266 19.15 4.75 8.16
CA ASP A 266 19.45 4.90 9.58
C ASP A 266 18.66 3.91 10.44
N GLN A 267 17.44 3.57 10.02
CA GLN A 267 16.54 2.64 10.67
C GLN A 267 16.42 1.32 9.91
N LEU A 268 16.65 0.21 10.62
CA LEU A 268 16.44 -1.15 10.15
C LEU A 268 15.65 -1.94 11.19
N SER A 269 14.59 -2.60 10.77
CA SER A 269 13.82 -3.54 11.58
C SER A 269 13.91 -4.92 10.95
N VAL A 270 14.20 -5.95 11.75
CA VAL A 270 14.25 -7.34 11.32
C VAL A 270 13.34 -8.15 12.22
N SER A 271 12.50 -8.98 11.60
CA SER A 271 11.61 -9.92 12.26
C SER A 271 11.90 -11.32 11.72
N LEU A 272 12.25 -12.23 12.61
CA LEU A 272 12.57 -13.62 12.30
C LEU A 272 11.45 -14.54 12.77
N VAL A 273 11.26 -15.65 12.08
CA VAL A 273 10.27 -16.66 12.46
C VAL A 273 10.70 -17.33 13.77
N PRO A 274 9.85 -17.33 14.82
CA PRO A 274 10.16 -17.97 16.10
C PRO A 274 10.31 -19.49 15.98
N THR A 275 11.06 -20.08 16.91
CA THR A 275 11.32 -21.54 16.96
C THR A 275 10.02 -22.33 17.19
N SER A 276 9.01 -21.73 17.81
CA SER A 276 7.68 -22.33 18.00
C SER A 276 6.90 -22.51 16.69
N VAL A 277 7.25 -21.77 15.64
CA VAL A 277 6.65 -21.88 14.31
C VAL A 277 7.51 -22.76 13.42
N GLU A 278 8.81 -22.47 13.32
CA GLU A 278 9.76 -23.28 12.56
C GLU A 278 11.17 -23.22 13.16
N GLU A 279 11.78 -24.38 13.38
CA GLU A 279 13.13 -24.47 13.93
C GLU A 279 14.20 -24.03 12.93
N GLY A 280 15.22 -23.33 13.45
CA GLY A 280 16.43 -22.96 12.69
C GLY A 280 16.36 -21.63 11.95
N PHE A 281 15.33 -20.81 12.18
CA PHE A 281 15.23 -19.46 11.61
C PHE A 281 15.64 -18.35 12.59
N THR A 282 15.65 -18.61 13.89
CA THR A 282 16.12 -17.67 14.91
C THR A 282 17.64 -17.53 14.89
N PHE A 283 18.14 -16.37 15.30
CA PHE A 283 19.57 -16.07 15.24
C PHE A 283 20.26 -16.39 16.55
N LYS A 284 21.22 -17.31 16.54
CA LYS A 284 22.05 -17.59 17.73
C LYS A 284 23.25 -16.63 17.75
N VAL A 285 23.31 -15.79 18.78
CA VAL A 285 24.45 -14.90 19.01
C VAL A 285 25.70 -15.76 19.25
N PRO A 286 26.74 -15.68 18.40
CA PRO A 286 27.91 -16.55 18.56
C PRO A 286 28.68 -16.20 19.83
N ASP A 287 29.14 -17.23 20.54
CA ASP A 287 29.90 -17.14 21.80
C ASP A 287 29.11 -16.60 23.00
N ALA A 288 27.80 -16.39 22.86
CA ALA A 288 26.91 -15.95 23.93
C ALA A 288 26.42 -17.12 24.82
N PRO A 289 26.16 -16.88 26.11
CA PRO A 289 25.65 -17.90 27.02
C PRO A 289 24.24 -18.32 26.62
N GLN A 290 23.99 -19.63 26.53
CA GLN A 290 22.67 -20.20 26.26
C GLN A 290 22.35 -21.30 27.29
N PRO A 291 21.09 -21.44 27.74
CA PRO A 291 19.91 -20.63 27.42
C PRO A 291 19.82 -19.31 28.22
N ALA A 292 19.03 -18.34 27.73
CA ALA A 292 18.72 -17.07 28.42
C ALA A 292 17.45 -17.19 29.28
N ARG A 293 17.53 -17.90 30.41
CA ARG A 293 16.37 -18.15 31.29
C ARG A 293 16.15 -17.06 32.32
N THR A 294 17.20 -16.35 32.72
CA THR A 294 17.15 -15.24 33.69
C THR A 294 17.44 -13.91 33.00
N GLU A 295 17.09 -12.80 33.67
CA GLU A 295 17.39 -11.45 33.16
C GLU A 295 18.90 -11.27 32.94
N ASP A 296 19.73 -11.71 33.90
CA ASP A 296 21.20 -11.63 33.79
C ASP A 296 21.73 -12.38 32.56
N GLN A 297 21.21 -13.58 32.28
CA GLN A 297 21.61 -14.35 31.09
C GLN A 297 21.15 -13.67 29.79
N ALA A 298 19.94 -13.12 29.79
CA ALA A 298 19.44 -12.35 28.65
C ALA A 298 20.27 -11.08 28.42
N ARG A 299 20.70 -10.42 29.49
CA ARG A 299 21.63 -9.28 29.46
C ARG A 299 22.98 -9.67 28.85
N GLU A 300 23.57 -10.79 29.28
CA GLU A 300 24.84 -11.28 28.71
C GLU A 300 24.72 -11.59 27.20
N VAL A 301 23.61 -12.22 26.77
CA VAL A 301 23.34 -12.45 25.32
C VAL A 301 23.19 -11.13 24.57
N ALA A 302 22.49 -10.17 25.17
CA ALA A 302 22.26 -8.86 24.59
C ALA A 302 23.54 -8.06 24.41
N GLU A 303 24.39 -8.02 25.44
CA GLU A 303 25.69 -7.38 25.41
C GLU A 303 26.62 -8.03 24.38
N ALA A 304 26.67 -9.37 24.33
CA ALA A 304 27.46 -10.09 23.32
C ALA A 304 27.02 -9.77 21.88
N TYR A 305 25.71 -9.58 21.65
CA TYR A 305 25.21 -9.13 20.35
C TYR A 305 25.66 -7.70 20.05
N ALA A 306 25.41 -6.77 20.97
CA ALA A 306 25.72 -5.36 20.79
C ALA A 306 27.21 -5.12 20.56
N GLU A 307 28.09 -5.75 21.34
CA GLU A 307 29.54 -5.62 21.18
C GLU A 307 30.02 -6.05 19.79
N ARG A 308 29.40 -7.10 19.24
CA ARG A 308 29.82 -7.71 17.97
C ARG A 308 29.25 -7.02 16.75
N TYR A 309 27.96 -6.69 16.77
CA TYR A 309 27.21 -6.23 15.60
C TYR A 309 26.81 -4.75 15.68
N ALA A 310 26.71 -4.19 16.89
CA ALA A 310 26.25 -2.82 17.11
C ALA A 310 27.07 -2.07 18.19
N PRO A 311 28.41 -1.98 18.07
CA PRO A 311 29.24 -1.34 19.11
C PRO A 311 28.94 0.16 19.29
N TRP A 312 28.31 0.79 18.29
CA TRP A 312 27.81 2.16 18.38
C TRP A 312 26.69 2.35 19.43
N ALA A 313 25.99 1.26 19.79
CA ALA A 313 24.87 1.29 20.72
C ALA A 313 25.28 1.13 22.19
N THR A 314 26.55 0.83 22.50
CA THR A 314 27.00 0.58 23.88
C THR A 314 27.54 1.84 24.57
N GLU A 315 28.07 2.80 23.81
CA GLU A 315 28.67 4.01 24.40
C GLU A 315 27.61 5.02 24.83
N GLY A 316 27.65 5.39 26.12
CA GLY A 316 26.78 6.41 26.71
C GLY A 316 25.30 6.01 26.76
N THR A 317 24.98 4.73 26.67
CA THR A 317 23.61 4.22 26.68
C THR A 317 23.23 3.54 27.98
N GLN A 318 21.93 3.49 28.22
CA GLN A 318 21.33 2.70 29.29
C GLN A 318 20.71 1.44 28.67
N LEU A 319 21.12 0.27 29.17
CA LEU A 319 20.56 -1.02 28.80
C LEU A 319 19.49 -1.45 29.82
N THR A 320 18.26 -1.62 29.35
CA THR A 320 17.17 -2.28 30.08
C THR A 320 16.88 -3.66 29.48
N VAL A 321 16.56 -4.64 30.33
CA VAL A 321 16.21 -6.00 29.91
C VAL A 321 14.94 -6.37 30.63
N ASP A 322 13.85 -6.50 29.88
CA ASP A 322 12.51 -6.72 30.41
C ASP A 322 11.92 -8.00 29.80
N PRO A 323 11.14 -8.79 30.55
CA PRO A 323 10.42 -9.92 29.97
C PRO A 323 9.36 -9.42 29.00
N LEU A 324 9.11 -10.17 27.91
CA LEU A 324 8.12 -9.77 26.89
C LEU A 324 6.68 -9.79 27.40
N ASP A 325 6.38 -10.66 28.37
CA ASP A 325 5.13 -10.68 29.12
C ASP A 325 5.37 -11.24 30.54
N GLU A 326 4.31 -11.27 31.37
CA GLU A 326 4.38 -11.78 32.74
C GLU A 326 4.41 -13.32 32.84
N SER A 327 4.27 -14.04 31.72
CA SER A 327 4.34 -15.50 31.69
C SER A 327 5.78 -15.99 31.85
N GLU A 328 5.93 -17.14 32.52
CA GLU A 328 7.23 -17.76 32.74
C GLU A 328 7.91 -18.22 31.43
N ASP A 329 7.12 -18.37 30.35
CA ASP A 329 7.58 -18.89 29.05
C ASP A 329 7.97 -17.79 28.06
N ALA A 330 7.62 -16.53 28.31
CA ALA A 330 7.90 -15.46 27.35
C ALA A 330 9.37 -15.09 27.27
N GLY A 331 9.83 -14.69 26.08
CA GLY A 331 11.21 -14.26 25.86
C GLY A 331 11.56 -12.93 26.56
N TRP A 332 12.66 -12.34 26.12
CA TRP A 332 13.18 -11.08 26.67
C TRP A 332 13.27 -10.01 25.60
N GLN A 333 13.11 -8.75 26.00
CA GLN A 333 13.46 -7.58 25.20
C GLN A 333 14.59 -6.83 25.88
N ALA A 334 15.70 -6.65 25.17
CA ALA A 334 16.80 -5.80 25.60
C ALA A 334 16.80 -4.52 24.78
N SER A 335 16.85 -3.38 25.46
CA SER A 335 16.70 -2.04 24.86
C SER A 335 17.85 -1.14 25.29
N TRP A 336 18.58 -0.59 24.32
CA TRP A 336 19.57 0.46 24.55
C TRP A 336 18.97 1.81 24.19
N ARG A 337 19.05 2.75 25.12
CA ARG A 337 18.56 4.12 24.98
C ARG A 337 19.65 5.10 25.37
N ARG A 338 19.70 6.24 24.70
CA ARG A 338 20.57 7.36 25.09
C ARG A 338 19.75 8.55 25.55
N TRP A 339 20.23 9.21 26.59
CA TRP A 339 19.55 10.32 27.24
C TRP A 339 20.46 11.54 27.34
N GLN A 340 19.88 12.72 27.17
CA GLN A 340 20.51 14.00 27.49
C GLN A 340 19.65 14.72 28.54
N GLY A 341 20.01 14.57 29.82
CA GLY A 341 19.10 14.89 30.91
C GLY A 341 17.86 13.98 30.82
N ASP A 342 16.67 14.58 30.82
CA ASP A 342 15.39 13.86 30.69
C ASP A 342 14.97 13.65 29.22
N VAL A 343 15.78 14.10 28.25
CA VAL A 343 15.43 13.98 26.82
C VAL A 343 15.93 12.67 26.26
N LEU A 344 15.00 11.85 25.73
CA LEU A 344 15.34 10.64 24.98
C LEU A 344 15.89 11.01 23.60
N LEU A 345 17.14 10.63 23.32
CA LEU A 345 17.80 10.85 22.04
C LEU A 345 17.31 9.84 20.97
N PRO A 346 17.50 10.12 19.67
CA PRO A 346 16.90 9.31 18.61
C PRO A 346 17.56 7.95 18.40
N MET A 347 18.80 7.78 18.87
CA MET A 347 19.54 6.52 18.75
C MET A 347 18.86 5.42 19.58
N ARG A 348 18.62 4.27 18.95
CA ARG A 348 17.97 3.11 19.57
C ARG A 348 18.54 1.80 19.05
N LEU A 349 18.68 0.83 19.94
CA LEU A 349 18.81 -0.58 19.60
C LEU A 349 17.83 -1.35 20.48
N ASP A 350 17.01 -2.19 19.86
CA ASP A 350 16.15 -3.15 20.54
C ASP A 350 16.40 -4.53 19.95
N ILE A 351 16.53 -5.52 20.81
CA ILE A 351 16.55 -6.91 20.39
C ILE A 351 15.52 -7.69 21.19
N ARG A 352 14.85 -8.63 20.53
CA ARG A 352 14.00 -9.62 21.18
C ARG A 352 14.62 -10.98 21.05
N MET A 353 14.57 -11.74 22.13
CA MET A 353 15.16 -13.08 22.18
C MET A 353 14.23 -14.07 22.88
N GLU A 354 14.28 -15.33 22.43
CA GLU A 354 13.62 -16.44 23.11
C GLU A 354 14.39 -16.84 24.37
N ARG A 355 13.74 -17.61 25.26
CA ARG A 355 14.39 -18.20 26.45
C ARG A 355 15.59 -19.09 26.12
N ASN A 356 15.71 -19.58 24.89
CA ASN A 356 16.88 -20.33 24.43
C ASN A 356 18.09 -19.42 24.10
N GLY A 357 17.95 -18.10 24.18
CA GLY A 357 19.00 -17.11 23.87
C GLY A 357 19.15 -16.78 22.38
N SER A 358 18.22 -17.21 21.53
CA SER A 358 18.22 -16.91 20.10
C SER A 358 17.35 -15.69 19.82
N LEU A 359 17.82 -14.78 18.96
CA LEU A 359 17.10 -13.56 18.61
C LEU A 359 15.97 -13.86 17.64
N THR A 360 14.83 -13.19 17.84
CA THR A 360 13.65 -13.22 16.98
C THR A 360 13.38 -11.87 16.33
N SER A 361 13.91 -10.78 16.88
CA SER A 361 13.79 -9.46 16.26
C SER A 361 14.95 -8.56 16.63
N VAL A 362 15.32 -7.67 15.72
CA VAL A 362 16.29 -6.60 15.92
C VAL A 362 15.69 -5.34 15.32
N PHE A 363 15.60 -4.28 16.11
CA PHE A 363 15.34 -2.93 15.63
C PHE A 363 16.56 -2.07 15.93
N ARG A 364 17.07 -1.39 14.93
CA ARG A 364 18.13 -0.39 15.11
C ARG A 364 17.74 0.93 14.49
N ARG A 365 18.17 2.00 15.14
CA ARG A 365 18.17 3.36 14.63
C ARG A 365 19.49 4.01 15.01
N ASN A 366 20.41 4.06 14.07
CA ASN A 366 21.76 4.58 14.28
C ASN A 366 21.86 6.01 13.74
N ILE A 367 21.58 6.98 14.60
CA ILE A 367 21.70 8.40 14.33
C ILE A 367 22.64 9.00 15.37
N ALA A 368 23.55 9.85 14.93
CA ALA A 368 24.42 10.60 15.85
C ALA A 368 23.59 11.51 16.76
N ASP A 369 24.14 11.83 17.94
CA ASP A 369 23.43 12.69 18.88
C ASP A 369 23.28 14.10 18.28
N PRO A 370 22.04 14.59 18.12
CA PRO A 370 21.82 15.90 17.52
C PRO A 370 22.07 17.01 18.54
N ASP A 371 22.46 18.18 18.04
CA ASP A 371 22.45 19.41 18.84
C ASP A 371 21.01 19.87 19.05
N LEU A 372 20.56 19.86 20.31
CA LEU A 372 19.19 20.19 20.67
C LEU A 372 19.03 21.66 21.07
N PRO A 373 17.99 22.36 20.56
CA PRO A 373 17.69 23.72 21.01
C PRO A 373 17.23 23.73 22.47
N PRO A 374 17.40 24.87 23.18
CA PRO A 374 16.99 24.97 24.57
C PRO A 374 15.47 24.90 24.71
N MET A 375 15.00 24.09 25.65
CA MET A 375 13.58 23.97 25.97
C MET A 375 13.05 25.27 26.59
N ARG A 376 11.92 25.74 26.08
CA ARG A 376 11.20 26.94 26.58
C ARG A 376 9.84 26.60 27.16
N THR A 377 9.26 25.48 26.74
CA THR A 377 7.95 25.01 27.17
C THR A 377 8.12 23.94 28.23
N THR A 378 7.69 24.25 29.45
CA THR A 378 7.64 23.31 30.57
C THR A 378 6.51 22.29 30.38
N ILE A 379 6.60 21.13 31.04
CA ILE A 379 5.55 20.11 31.00
C ILE A 379 4.18 20.66 31.40
N GLY A 380 4.12 21.53 32.42
CA GLY A 380 2.87 22.16 32.84
C GLY A 380 2.26 23.06 31.75
N ARG A 381 3.10 23.77 30.98
CA ARG A 381 2.62 24.55 29.83
C ARG A 381 2.19 23.67 28.67
N ALA A 382 2.90 22.56 28.42
CA ALA A 382 2.56 21.60 27.38
C ALA A 382 1.20 20.93 27.64
N TRP A 383 0.94 20.48 28.87
CA TRP A 383 -0.38 19.97 29.27
C TRP A 383 -1.49 20.98 29.07
N LYS A 384 -1.26 22.26 29.41
CA LYS A 384 -2.25 23.30 29.17
C LYS A 384 -2.56 23.47 27.69
N ILE A 385 -1.55 23.46 26.81
CA ILE A 385 -1.75 23.54 25.35
C ILE A 385 -2.56 22.35 24.84
N PHE A 386 -2.24 21.14 25.33
CA PHE A 386 -2.96 19.91 25.01
C PHE A 386 -4.45 19.99 25.41
N GLU A 387 -4.73 20.40 26.65
CA GLU A 387 -6.09 20.48 27.18
C GLU A 387 -6.91 21.58 26.49
N ASP A 388 -6.28 22.74 26.22
CA ASP A 388 -6.91 23.84 25.50
C ASP A 388 -7.32 23.41 24.08
N HIS A 389 -6.53 22.54 23.42
CA HIS A 389 -6.84 22.01 22.08
C HIS A 389 -8.07 21.10 22.09
N PHE A 390 -8.15 20.17 23.05
CA PHE A 390 -9.27 19.24 23.15
C PHE A 390 -10.50 19.80 23.90
N ASN A 391 -10.47 21.08 24.28
CA ASN A 391 -11.60 21.87 24.77
C ASN A 391 -12.48 21.18 25.84
N GLY A 392 -11.82 20.52 26.81
CA GLY A 392 -12.49 19.86 27.93
C GLY A 392 -12.87 18.39 27.72
N SER A 393 -12.74 17.84 26.51
CA SER A 393 -13.03 16.42 26.22
C SER A 393 -12.13 15.43 26.98
N VAL A 394 -10.99 15.92 27.47
CA VAL A 394 -10.00 15.16 28.24
C VAL A 394 -10.19 15.30 29.76
N GLN A 395 -11.21 16.02 30.23
CA GLN A 395 -11.47 16.20 31.65
C GLN A 395 -11.82 14.87 32.34
N GLY A 396 -11.16 14.59 33.45
CA GLY A 396 -11.37 13.37 34.23
C GLY A 396 -10.70 12.12 33.64
N GLY A 397 -9.99 12.24 32.52
CA GLY A 397 -9.15 11.17 31.98
C GLY A 397 -7.85 10.98 32.76
N GLU A 398 -7.31 9.77 32.71
CA GLU A 398 -6.02 9.42 33.26
C GLU A 398 -4.91 9.89 32.32
N ARG A 399 -3.96 10.69 32.83
CA ARG A 399 -2.81 11.16 32.07
C ARG A 399 -1.73 10.08 32.08
N ALA A 400 -1.25 9.70 30.90
CA ALA A 400 -0.05 8.88 30.81
C ALA A 400 1.19 9.68 31.25
N GLU A 401 2.25 8.97 31.61
CA GLU A 401 3.54 9.59 31.89
C GLU A 401 4.06 10.29 30.61
N PRO A 402 4.36 11.60 30.67
CA PRO A 402 4.79 12.34 29.50
C PRO A 402 6.22 11.95 29.11
N VAL A 403 6.43 11.68 27.82
CA VAL A 403 7.75 11.33 27.29
C VAL A 403 8.36 12.53 26.60
N LEU A 404 9.59 12.88 26.98
CA LEU A 404 10.37 13.94 26.35
C LEU A 404 11.36 13.31 25.37
N LEU A 405 11.27 13.65 24.08
CA LEU A 405 12.13 13.05 23.07
C LEU A 405 12.63 14.04 22.01
N ALA A 406 13.78 13.72 21.45
CA ALA A 406 14.32 14.38 20.28
C ALA A 406 13.69 13.80 19.01
N GLN A 407 13.12 14.67 18.17
CA GLN A 407 12.55 14.32 16.87
C GLN A 407 12.94 15.36 15.83
N GLU A 408 13.29 14.88 14.64
CA GLU A 408 13.51 15.72 13.47
C GLU A 408 12.16 16.13 12.86
N ARG A 409 12.00 17.43 12.61
CA ARG A 409 10.89 18.00 11.86
C ARG A 409 11.41 19.09 10.95
N ASP A 410 10.98 19.08 9.69
CA ASP A 410 11.40 20.04 8.67
C ASP A 410 12.93 20.17 8.57
N GLY A 411 13.65 19.04 8.65
CA GLY A 411 15.11 18.98 8.60
C GLY A 411 15.83 19.52 9.85
N ASN A 412 15.13 19.73 10.96
CA ASN A 412 15.69 20.27 12.19
C ASN A 412 15.32 19.40 13.39
N TRP A 413 16.32 19.07 14.22
CA TRP A 413 16.12 18.36 15.48
C TRP A 413 15.51 19.29 16.54
N ARG A 414 14.43 18.83 17.17
CA ARG A 414 13.77 19.54 18.26
C ARG A 414 13.34 18.58 19.35
N VAL A 415 13.16 19.14 20.54
CA VAL A 415 12.65 18.42 21.70
C VAL A 415 11.14 18.51 21.73
N HIS A 416 10.46 17.39 21.97
CA HIS A 416 9.01 17.31 21.99
C HIS A 416 8.50 16.57 23.22
N TRP A 417 7.37 17.04 23.74
CA TRP A 417 6.56 16.33 24.71
C TRP A 417 5.54 15.46 23.98
N ILE A 418 5.60 14.15 24.18
CA ILE A 418 4.51 13.25 23.83
C ILE A 418 3.57 13.17 25.02
N LEU A 419 2.32 13.56 24.79
CA LEU A 419 1.27 13.61 25.80
C LEU A 419 0.10 12.74 25.35
N SER A 420 -0.43 11.95 26.28
CA SER A 420 -1.67 11.24 26.06
C SER A 420 -2.56 11.20 27.29
N VAL A 421 -3.87 11.16 27.03
CA VAL A 421 -4.91 11.03 28.05
C VAL A 421 -5.85 9.92 27.63
N GLN A 422 -6.09 8.99 28.54
CA GLN A 422 -7.07 7.94 28.36
C GLN A 422 -8.33 8.26 29.17
N THR A 423 -9.47 8.25 28.50
CA THR A 423 -10.80 8.31 29.13
C THR A 423 -11.47 6.94 29.05
N GLU A 424 -12.65 6.78 29.66
CA GLU A 424 -13.39 5.51 29.58
C GLU A 424 -13.73 5.07 28.15
N ARG A 425 -13.85 6.03 27.20
CA ARG A 425 -14.34 5.77 25.85
C ARG A 425 -13.34 6.11 24.76
N GLU A 426 -12.36 6.95 25.04
CA GLU A 426 -11.51 7.54 24.02
C GLU A 426 -10.08 7.71 24.53
N HIS A 427 -9.12 7.55 23.63
CA HIS A 427 -7.72 7.88 23.83
C HIS A 427 -7.38 9.14 23.03
N TYR A 428 -6.74 10.09 23.69
CA TYR A 428 -6.30 11.35 23.10
C TYR A 428 -4.77 11.42 23.14
N GLY A 429 -4.15 11.79 22.02
CA GLY A 429 -2.71 11.95 21.92
C GLY A 429 -2.35 13.23 21.20
N ALA A 430 -1.26 13.89 21.60
CA ALA A 430 -0.67 14.96 20.81
C ALA A 430 0.81 15.13 21.14
N ILE A 431 1.53 15.79 20.24
CA ILE A 431 2.94 16.11 20.37
C ILE A 431 3.06 17.63 20.52
N VAL A 432 3.72 18.10 21.59
CA VAL A 432 3.96 19.54 21.79
C VAL A 432 5.44 19.83 21.66
N ASP A 433 5.82 20.74 20.78
CA ASP A 433 7.20 21.21 20.61
C ASP A 433 7.65 21.92 21.91
N ALA A 434 8.67 21.37 22.57
CA ALA A 434 9.20 21.88 23.83
C ALA A 434 10.00 23.19 23.65
N THR A 435 10.31 23.58 22.41
CA THR A 435 11.04 24.79 22.02
C THR A 435 10.08 25.94 21.71
N THR A 436 8.99 25.66 20.99
CA THR A 436 8.05 26.69 20.49
C THR A 436 6.70 26.69 21.21
N GLY A 437 6.28 25.55 21.77
CA GLY A 437 4.94 25.33 22.31
C GLY A 437 3.88 25.07 21.23
N GLU A 438 4.29 24.76 20.00
CA GLU A 438 3.37 24.37 18.94
C GLU A 438 2.85 22.95 19.14
N LEU A 439 1.56 22.73 18.85
CA LEU A 439 0.93 21.41 18.94
C LEU A 439 0.88 20.76 17.56
N HIS A 440 1.24 19.49 17.53
CA HIS A 440 1.29 18.67 16.33
C HIS A 440 0.59 17.34 16.51
N SER A 441 0.13 16.79 15.39
CA SER A 441 -0.44 15.44 15.30
C SER A 441 -1.50 15.13 16.38
N PRO A 442 -2.52 15.99 16.58
CA PRO A 442 -3.60 15.68 17.50
C PRO A 442 -4.37 14.45 17.02
N GLU A 443 -4.51 13.47 17.89
CA GLU A 443 -5.22 12.23 17.64
C GLU A 443 -6.32 12.01 18.68
N GLN A 444 -7.46 11.52 18.21
CA GLN A 444 -8.59 11.09 19.02
C GLN A 444 -9.05 9.73 18.49
N VAL A 445 -8.92 8.70 19.32
CA VAL A 445 -9.28 7.32 18.97
C VAL A 445 -10.37 6.82 19.91
N ALA A 446 -11.50 6.39 19.35
CA ALA A 446 -12.53 5.72 20.13
C ALA A 446 -12.05 4.33 20.56
N LEU A 447 -12.09 4.05 21.86
CA LEU A 447 -11.86 2.73 22.42
C LEU A 447 -13.08 1.87 22.11
N ARG A 448 -12.90 0.80 21.34
CA ARG A 448 -13.96 -0.18 21.11
C ARG A 448 -14.25 -0.91 22.42
N SER A 449 -15.49 -0.77 22.88
CA SER A 449 -16.05 -1.49 24.04
C SER A 449 -16.21 -2.97 23.78
#